data_AF-A0A2J7R0S0-F1
#
_entry.id   AF-A0A2J7R0S0-F1
#
_cell.length_a   1.000
_cell.length_b   1.000
_cell.length_c   1.000
_cell.angle_alpha   90.00
_cell.angle_beta   90.00
_cell.angle_gamma   90.00
#
_symmetry.space_group_name_H-M   'P 1'
#
loop_
_entity.id
_entity.type
_entity.pdbx_description
1 polymer ?
#
loop_
_entity_poly.entity_id
_entity_poly.type
_entity_poly.pdbx_seq_one_letter_code
_entity_poly.pdbx_strand_id
1 'polypeptide(L)'
;MVKLNQEYTRRTDLHHVQAIDHSMRGQVIVNHSYNVSKSNVKLKNNLNQFIKIYHQNICGLQYKIDELVASLYPDIPHVMCISEHHLNHMQIQLITMDEYKRCTEYCRQSFQKGGVCIYILKELSFTSINLTKFCKDKDLEACAIKLKLSTTKICILTIYRSPVGNVQFFLNGLEAILKMVHKPNILLIICGDFNVNYLEESKEKKKN
;
A
#
# COMPACT_ATOMS: atom_id res chain seq x y z
N MET A 1 -20.01 46.01 21.39
CA MET A 1 -20.63 44.80 20.83
C MET A 1 -19.55 44.06 20.05
N VAL A 2 -19.04 42.97 20.64
CA VAL A 2 -17.86 42.22 20.19
C VAL A 2 -18.20 41.46 18.90
N LYS A 3 -17.41 41.64 17.84
CA LYS A 3 -17.32 40.68 16.74
C LYS A 3 -15.90 40.12 16.73
N LEU A 4 -15.76 38.92 17.30
CA LEU A 4 -14.63 38.03 17.11
C LEU A 4 -14.69 37.50 15.68
N ASN A 5 -13.82 37.97 14.79
CA ASN A 5 -13.52 37.27 13.56
C ASN A 5 -12.48 36.20 13.89
N GLN A 6 -12.91 34.94 13.92
CA GLN A 6 -12.02 33.79 13.91
C GLN A 6 -11.38 33.69 12.52
N GLU A 7 -10.08 33.93 12.44
CA GLU A 7 -9.28 33.55 11.27
C GLU A 7 -9.21 32.03 11.19
N TYR A 8 -9.97 31.46 10.26
CA TYR A 8 -9.90 30.04 9.91
C TYR A 8 -8.74 29.85 8.92
N THR A 9 -7.53 29.65 9.45
CA THR A 9 -6.35 29.36 8.61
C THR A 9 -6.49 27.97 7.99
N ARG A 10 -6.92 27.89 6.72
CA ARG A 10 -6.85 26.66 5.93
C ARG A 10 -5.38 26.29 5.72
N ARG A 11 -4.88 25.27 6.43
CA ARG A 11 -3.65 24.58 6.05
C ARG A 11 -3.93 23.71 4.83
N THR A 12 -3.42 24.12 3.68
CA THR A 12 -3.31 23.27 2.49
C THR A 12 -1.96 22.56 2.55
N ASP A 13 -1.92 21.36 3.12
CA ASP A 13 -0.77 20.48 2.98
C ASP A 13 -0.79 19.92 1.55
N LEU A 14 0.04 20.48 0.66
CA LEU A 14 0.20 19.96 -0.72
C LEU A 14 1.01 18.66 -0.68
N HIS A 15 0.33 17.53 -0.72
CA HIS A 15 0.94 16.23 -0.93
C HIS A 15 1.21 16.03 -2.43
N HIS A 16 2.48 16.05 -2.84
CA HIS A 16 2.87 15.60 -4.18
C HIS A 16 3.20 14.11 -4.12
N VAL A 17 2.32 13.28 -4.69
CA VAL A 17 2.58 11.87 -4.97
C VAL A 17 3.11 11.80 -6.39
N GLN A 18 4.35 11.36 -6.57
CA GLN A 18 4.90 11.08 -7.90
C GLN A 18 4.84 9.56 -8.11
N ALA A 19 3.97 9.12 -9.02
CA ALA A 19 3.99 7.78 -9.57
C ALA A 19 4.91 7.80 -10.79
N ILE A 20 5.95 6.97 -10.81
CA ILE A 20 6.78 6.75 -11.98
C ILE A 20 6.32 5.41 -12.57
N ASP A 21 5.61 5.45 -13.70
CA ASP A 21 5.20 4.26 -14.44
C ASP A 21 6.10 4.05 -15.65
N HIS A 22 6.84 2.94 -15.62
CA HIS A 22 7.22 2.21 -16.83
C HIS A 22 7.21 0.71 -16.49
N SER A 23 6.18 0.00 -16.99
CA SER A 23 6.07 -1.47 -17.03
C SER A 23 5.82 -2.16 -15.69
N MET A 24 4.55 -2.39 -15.30
CA MET A 24 4.07 -3.38 -14.30
C MET A 24 4.78 -3.42 -12.92
N ARG A 25 5.71 -2.49 -12.68
CA ARG A 25 6.52 -2.24 -11.49
C ARG A 25 6.15 -0.84 -11.04
N GLY A 26 5.35 -0.74 -9.98
CA GLY A 26 4.92 0.54 -9.47
C GLY A 26 5.84 1.00 -8.34
N GLN A 27 6.59 2.08 -8.54
CA GLN A 27 7.19 2.82 -7.43
C GLN A 27 6.34 4.06 -7.14
N VAL A 28 5.88 4.16 -5.89
CA VAL A 28 5.21 5.35 -5.37
C VAL A 28 6.17 6.00 -4.37
N ILE A 29 6.67 7.18 -4.73
CA ILE A 29 7.47 8.02 -3.84
C ILE A 29 6.56 9.12 -3.30
N VAL A 30 6.46 9.19 -1.97
CA VAL A 30 5.72 10.26 -1.29
C VAL A 30 6.72 11.22 -0.66
N ASN A 31 6.81 12.43 -1.21
CA ASN A 31 7.66 13.51 -0.73
C ASN A 31 6.95 14.34 0.35
N HIS A 32 7.66 14.75 1.39
CA HIS A 32 7.12 15.67 2.40
C HIS A 32 8.16 16.70 2.86
N SER A 33 7.79 17.98 2.90
CA SER A 33 8.66 19.09 3.34
C SER A 33 8.18 19.67 4.68
N TYR A 34 9.11 19.84 5.63
CA TYR A 34 8.83 20.43 6.95
C TYR A 34 9.22 21.92 7.01
N ASN A 35 8.41 22.73 7.69
CA ASN A 35 8.79 24.05 8.19
C ASN A 35 8.87 24.02 9.71
N VAL A 36 10.09 24.01 10.27
CA VAL A 36 10.32 24.08 11.72
C VAL A 36 10.21 25.54 12.19
N SER A 37 9.19 25.83 13.02
CA SER A 37 9.01 27.10 13.71
C SER A 37 10.22 27.41 14.61
N LYS A 38 10.66 28.68 14.58
CA LYS A 38 11.89 29.17 15.21
C LYS A 38 11.88 29.00 16.74
N SER A 39 12.88 28.30 17.26
CA SER A 39 13.66 28.70 18.44
C SER A 39 15.07 28.09 18.33
N ASN A 40 16.05 28.72 18.97
CA ASN A 40 17.41 28.91 18.47
C ASN A 40 18.36 27.68 18.49
N VAL A 41 18.97 27.45 17.31
CA VAL A 41 20.36 26.98 17.02
C VAL A 41 20.79 25.58 17.50
N LYS A 42 20.69 24.60 16.60
CA LYS A 42 21.84 23.90 15.96
C LYS A 42 21.36 23.09 14.74
N LEU A 43 21.83 23.49 13.56
CA LEU A 43 21.76 22.83 12.25
C LEU A 43 20.41 22.18 11.86
N LYS A 44 19.53 23.01 11.29
CA LYS A 44 18.35 22.61 10.52
C LYS A 44 18.77 21.93 9.22
N ASN A 45 18.85 20.60 9.23
CA ASN A 45 18.55 19.86 8.01
C ASN A 45 17.03 19.69 7.97
N ASN A 46 16.35 20.45 7.10
CA ASN A 46 15.00 20.12 6.68
C ASN A 46 15.10 18.79 5.90
N LEU A 47 15.22 17.67 6.60
CA LEU A 47 15.17 16.35 5.98
C LEU A 47 13.71 16.13 5.59
N ASN A 48 13.44 16.28 4.30
CA ASN A 48 12.24 15.71 3.72
C ASN A 48 12.30 14.20 3.98
N GLN A 49 11.56 13.71 4.99
CA GLN A 49 11.40 12.28 5.18
C GLN A 49 10.47 11.78 4.08
N PHE A 50 11.04 11.23 3.02
CA PHE A 50 10.29 10.54 2.00
C PHE A 50 9.98 9.12 2.48
N ILE A 51 8.80 8.62 2.14
CA ILE A 51 8.51 7.19 2.25
C ILE A 51 8.41 6.62 0.84
N LYS A 52 9.14 5.55 0.60
CA LYS A 52 9.13 4.81 -0.68
C LYS A 52 8.33 3.54 -0.51
N ILE A 53 7.32 3.39 -1.36
CA ILE A 53 6.48 2.22 -1.41
C ILE A 53 6.65 1.60 -2.79
N TYR A 54 6.97 0.32 -2.80
CA TYR A 54 7.16 -0.46 -4.01
C TYR A 54 6.09 -1.53 -4.11
N HIS A 55 5.51 -1.70 -5.30
CA HIS A 55 4.61 -2.80 -5.60
C HIS A 55 5.11 -3.66 -6.75
N GLN A 56 5.05 -4.98 -6.56
CA GLN A 56 5.34 -5.97 -7.58
C GLN A 56 4.36 -7.14 -7.50
N ASN A 57 3.72 -7.46 -8.63
CA ASN A 57 3.17 -8.79 -8.87
C ASN A 57 4.36 -9.72 -9.18
N ILE A 58 4.77 -10.54 -8.21
CA ILE A 58 6.04 -11.31 -8.29
C ILE A 58 5.88 -12.66 -9.01
N CYS A 59 4.64 -13.15 -9.14
CA CYS A 59 4.32 -14.46 -9.70
C CYS A 59 5.24 -15.57 -9.14
N GLY A 60 5.15 -15.79 -7.82
CA GLY A 60 5.96 -16.73 -7.05
C GLY A 60 7.15 -16.08 -6.35
N LEU A 61 7.07 -15.97 -5.02
CA LEU A 61 8.09 -15.28 -4.20
C LEU A 61 9.29 -16.16 -3.83
N GLN A 62 9.08 -17.45 -3.53
CA GLN A 62 10.03 -18.32 -2.82
C GLN A 62 11.46 -18.29 -3.36
N TYR A 63 11.63 -18.23 -4.68
CA TYR A 63 12.93 -18.32 -5.35
C TYR A 63 13.41 -16.98 -5.93
N LYS A 64 12.69 -15.88 -5.67
CA LYS A 64 12.96 -14.56 -6.27
C LYS A 64 13.32 -13.49 -5.24
N ILE A 65 13.51 -13.85 -3.97
CA ILE A 65 13.77 -12.89 -2.89
C ILE A 65 15.08 -12.16 -3.13
N ASP A 66 16.16 -12.90 -3.37
CA ASP A 66 17.49 -12.32 -3.58
C ASP A 66 17.53 -11.45 -4.84
N GLU A 67 16.95 -11.94 -5.94
CA GLU A 67 16.81 -11.17 -7.18
C GLU A 67 16.00 -9.89 -6.97
N LEU A 68 14.87 -9.98 -6.26
CA LEU A 68 14.01 -8.84 -5.95
C LEU A 68 14.79 -7.78 -5.15
N VAL A 69 15.45 -8.18 -4.06
CA VAL A 69 16.21 -7.27 -3.20
C VAL A 69 17.39 -6.65 -3.96
N ALA A 70 18.14 -7.45 -4.72
CA ALA A 70 19.25 -6.97 -5.54
C ALA A 70 18.80 -5.95 -6.59
N SER A 71 17.63 -6.17 -7.21
CA SER A 71 17.07 -5.26 -8.23
C SER A 71 16.66 -3.90 -7.67
N LEU A 72 16.46 -3.80 -6.36
CA LEU A 72 16.05 -2.58 -5.65
C LEU A 72 17.24 -1.85 -5.01
N TYR A 73 18.46 -2.40 -5.06
CA TYR A 73 19.66 -1.77 -4.52
C TYR A 73 20.22 -0.71 -5.49
N PRO A 74 20.78 0.43 -5.02
CA PRO A 74 20.90 0.86 -3.62
C PRO A 74 19.63 1.54 -3.08
N ASP A 75 18.63 1.77 -3.92
CA ASP A 75 17.47 2.61 -3.62
C ASP A 75 16.31 1.81 -3.01
N ILE A 76 16.58 1.10 -1.91
CA ILE A 76 15.62 0.18 -1.29
C ILE A 76 14.32 0.89 -0.85
N PRO A 77 13.15 0.28 -1.04
CA PRO A 77 11.89 0.83 -0.56
C PRO A 77 11.71 0.66 0.96
N HIS A 78 10.93 1.55 1.55
CA HIS A 78 10.58 1.43 2.97
C HIS A 78 9.50 0.36 3.18
N VAL A 79 8.59 0.22 2.22
CA VAL A 79 7.49 -0.75 2.22
C VAL A 79 7.44 -1.45 0.88
N MET A 80 7.36 -2.78 0.89
CA MET A 80 7.12 -3.60 -0.29
C MET A 80 5.76 -4.28 -0.22
N CYS A 81 4.94 -4.00 -1.21
CA CYS A 81 3.64 -4.59 -1.46
C CYS A 81 3.81 -5.67 -2.52
N ILE A 82 3.58 -6.93 -2.17
CA ILE A 82 3.76 -8.05 -3.09
C ILE A 82 2.40 -8.69 -3.38
N SER A 83 2.08 -8.83 -4.66
CA SER A 83 0.96 -9.66 -5.14
C SER A 83 1.48 -10.92 -5.81
N GLU A 84 0.64 -11.95 -5.84
CA GLU A 84 0.96 -13.26 -6.40
C GLU A 84 2.22 -13.90 -5.79
N HIS A 85 2.34 -13.90 -4.46
CA HIS A 85 3.47 -14.55 -3.80
C HIS A 85 3.43 -16.09 -3.94
N HIS A 86 2.26 -16.68 -4.18
CA HIS A 86 1.99 -18.11 -4.45
C HIS A 86 2.31 -19.08 -3.30
N LEU A 87 2.36 -18.57 -2.07
CA LEU A 87 2.69 -19.36 -0.88
C LEU A 87 1.44 -19.61 -0.03
N ASN A 88 1.41 -20.74 0.67
CA ASN A 88 0.46 -20.95 1.76
C ASN A 88 0.96 -20.31 3.08
N HIS A 89 0.12 -20.36 4.11
CA HIS A 89 0.44 -19.73 5.40
C HIS A 89 1.70 -20.29 6.08
N MET A 90 1.97 -21.59 5.96
CA MET A 90 3.19 -22.18 6.54
C MET A 90 4.43 -21.77 5.75
N GLN A 91 4.34 -21.79 4.42
CA GLN A 91 5.44 -21.42 3.54
C GLN A 91 5.84 -19.95 3.68
N ILE A 92 4.87 -19.03 3.72
CA ILE A 92 5.17 -17.59 3.87
C ILE A 92 5.77 -17.24 5.25
N GLN A 93 5.48 -18.03 6.28
CA GLN A 93 6.11 -17.87 7.60
C GLN A 93 7.60 -18.22 7.59
N LEU A 94 8.03 -19.10 6.68
CA LEU A 94 9.43 -19.49 6.51
C LEU A 94 10.23 -18.51 5.64
N ILE A 95 9.54 -17.61 4.94
CA ILE A 95 10.21 -16.58 4.15
C ILE A 95 10.80 -15.51 5.06
N THR A 96 12.10 -15.29 4.91
CA THR A 96 12.87 -14.24 5.59
C THR A 96 13.50 -13.33 4.55
N MET A 97 13.71 -12.08 4.95
CA MET A 97 14.33 -11.05 4.12
C MET A 97 15.07 -10.11 5.06
N ASP A 98 16.41 -10.05 4.96
CA ASP A 98 17.27 -9.58 6.05
C ASP A 98 16.97 -8.16 6.54
N GLU A 99 16.66 -7.21 5.67
CA GLU A 99 16.37 -5.82 6.05
C GLU A 99 14.89 -5.59 6.41
N TYR A 100 14.04 -6.59 6.23
CA TYR A 100 12.59 -6.44 6.32
C TYR A 100 11.99 -7.32 7.40
N LYS A 101 10.82 -6.91 7.87
CA LYS A 101 9.89 -7.74 8.61
C LYS A 101 8.61 -7.90 7.81
N ARG A 102 8.02 -9.09 7.89
CA ARG A 102 6.69 -9.35 7.35
C ARG A 102 5.64 -8.68 8.23
N CYS A 103 4.70 -7.97 7.60
CA CYS A 103 3.66 -7.24 8.32
C CYS A 103 2.35 -8.01 8.41
N THR A 104 1.84 -8.39 7.24
CA THR A 104 0.52 -8.99 7.06
C THR A 104 0.46 -9.62 5.68
N GLU A 105 -0.40 -10.63 5.55
CA GLU A 105 -0.58 -11.39 4.34
C GLU A 105 -2.01 -11.88 4.22
N TYR A 106 -2.38 -12.22 2.99
CA TYR A 106 -3.50 -13.08 2.68
C TYR A 106 -3.01 -14.20 1.79
N CYS A 107 -3.08 -15.43 2.28
CA CYS A 107 -2.84 -16.64 1.50
C CYS A 107 -4.18 -17.24 1.09
N ARG A 108 -4.27 -17.74 -0.14
CA ARG A 108 -5.45 -18.49 -0.58
C ARG A 108 -5.67 -19.74 0.28
N GLN A 109 -6.94 -20.06 0.54
CA GLN A 109 -7.32 -21.20 1.39
C GLN A 109 -7.79 -22.40 0.56
N SER A 110 -8.49 -22.13 -0.55
CA SER A 110 -9.15 -23.14 -1.37
C SER A 110 -8.47 -23.35 -2.72
N PHE A 111 -7.64 -22.40 -3.16
CA PHE A 111 -6.92 -22.48 -4.42
C PHE A 111 -5.41 -22.33 -4.25
N GLN A 112 -4.66 -22.90 -5.19
CA GLN A 112 -3.23 -22.66 -5.31
C GLN A 112 -2.95 -21.33 -6.02
N LYS A 113 -1.73 -20.81 -5.79
CA LYS A 113 -1.19 -19.58 -6.42
C LYS A 113 -2.02 -18.34 -6.05
N GLY A 114 -1.57 -17.14 -6.38
CA GLY A 114 -2.10 -15.88 -5.84
C GLY A 114 -1.53 -15.51 -4.47
N GLY A 115 -2.31 -14.77 -3.68
CA GLY A 115 -1.97 -14.22 -2.38
C GLY A 115 -1.33 -12.84 -2.45
N VAL A 116 -1.44 -12.08 -1.36
CA VAL A 116 -0.80 -10.77 -1.19
C VAL A 116 -0.08 -10.69 0.15
N CYS A 117 1.01 -9.93 0.22
CA CYS A 117 1.70 -9.64 1.48
C CYS A 117 2.40 -8.29 1.47
N ILE A 118 2.68 -7.77 2.67
CA ILE A 118 3.43 -6.54 2.86
C ILE A 118 4.67 -6.82 3.72
N TYR A 119 5.82 -6.36 3.24
CA TYR A 119 7.09 -6.28 3.97
C TYR A 119 7.41 -4.81 4.26
N ILE A 120 8.05 -4.54 5.39
CA ILE A 120 8.51 -3.20 5.78
C ILE A 120 9.91 -3.28 6.37
N LEU A 121 10.71 -2.23 6.22
CA LEU A 121 12.01 -2.14 6.88
C LEU A 121 11.88 -2.31 8.40
N LYS A 122 12.84 -3.01 9.01
CA LYS A 122 12.78 -3.42 10.42
C LYS A 122 12.64 -2.23 11.37
N GLU A 123 13.18 -1.07 11.04
CA GLU A 123 13.17 0.15 11.86
C GLU A 123 11.79 0.82 11.96
N LEU A 124 10.87 0.53 11.02
CA LEU A 124 9.57 1.21 10.96
C LEU A 124 8.49 0.48 11.74
N SER A 125 7.77 1.18 12.62
CA SER A 125 6.60 0.62 13.32
C SER A 125 5.36 0.63 12.45
N PHE A 126 4.53 -0.41 12.55
CA PHE A 126 3.26 -0.52 11.84
C PHE A 126 2.18 -1.18 12.71
N THR A 127 0.93 -1.07 12.26
CA THR A 127 -0.22 -1.82 12.80
C THR A 127 -0.96 -2.49 11.67
N SER A 128 -1.14 -3.80 11.72
CA SER A 128 -1.89 -4.54 10.71
C SER A 128 -3.40 -4.29 10.83
N ILE A 129 -4.09 -4.22 9.69
CA ILE A 129 -5.55 -4.15 9.62
C ILE A 129 -6.07 -5.52 9.17
N ASN A 130 -6.93 -6.14 9.97
CA ASN A 130 -7.53 -7.41 9.60
C ASN A 130 -8.58 -7.22 8.49
N LEU A 131 -8.24 -7.64 7.27
CA LEU A 131 -9.11 -7.61 6.09
C LEU A 131 -9.72 -8.98 5.74
N THR A 132 -9.42 -10.02 6.51
CA THR A 132 -9.75 -11.42 6.18
C THR A 132 -11.23 -11.60 5.84
N LYS A 133 -12.13 -10.93 6.56
CA LYS A 133 -13.58 -11.01 6.34
C LYS A 133 -14.06 -10.50 4.96
N PHE A 134 -13.26 -9.67 4.29
CA PHE A 134 -13.56 -9.17 2.95
C PHE A 134 -12.90 -10.02 1.86
N CYS A 135 -11.90 -10.81 2.22
CA CYS A 135 -11.10 -11.53 1.26
C CYS A 135 -11.80 -12.82 0.82
N LYS A 136 -11.67 -13.13 -0.45
CA LYS A 136 -12.14 -14.35 -1.07
C LYS A 136 -11.18 -14.70 -2.19
N ASP A 137 -10.62 -15.91 -2.14
CA ASP A 137 -9.69 -16.42 -3.15
C ASP A 137 -10.14 -16.04 -4.56
N LYS A 138 -9.19 -15.54 -5.37
CA LYS A 138 -9.37 -15.05 -6.76
C LYS A 138 -10.20 -13.78 -6.89
N ASP A 139 -11.27 -13.62 -6.12
CA ASP A 139 -12.20 -12.50 -6.26
C ASP A 139 -11.64 -11.22 -5.62
N LEU A 140 -11.13 -11.30 -4.40
CA LEU A 140 -10.52 -10.18 -3.69
C LEU A 140 -9.49 -10.69 -2.67
N GLU A 141 -8.23 -10.38 -2.90
CA GLU A 141 -7.11 -10.77 -2.05
C GLU A 141 -6.46 -9.49 -1.53
N ALA A 142 -6.55 -9.25 -0.22
CA ALA A 142 -6.18 -7.95 0.33
C ALA A 142 -5.47 -8.05 1.68
N CYS A 143 -4.49 -7.19 1.90
CA CYS A 143 -3.91 -6.96 3.21
C CYS A 143 -3.54 -5.47 3.37
N ALA A 144 -3.51 -4.98 4.61
CA ALA A 144 -3.25 -3.57 4.85
C ALA A 144 -2.54 -3.31 6.17
N ILE A 145 -1.75 -2.23 6.19
CA ILE A 145 -1.06 -1.73 7.37
C ILE A 145 -1.32 -0.24 7.56
N LYS A 146 -1.20 0.20 8.82
CA LYS A 146 -1.11 1.62 9.18
C LYS A 146 0.29 1.94 9.68
N LEU A 147 0.83 3.04 9.20
CA LEU A 147 2.07 3.64 9.66
C LEU A 147 1.74 4.93 10.39
N LYS A 148 2.39 5.14 11.52
CA LYS A 148 2.39 6.42 12.21
C LYS A 148 3.78 7.02 12.05
N LEU A 149 3.90 7.95 11.12
CA LEU A 149 5.05 8.84 11.04
C LEU A 149 4.83 10.01 12.02
N SER A 150 5.87 10.80 12.25
CA SER A 150 5.88 11.89 13.25
C SER A 150 4.65 12.81 13.18
N THR A 151 4.24 13.20 11.98
CA THR A 151 3.12 14.12 11.72
C THR A 151 2.01 13.52 10.86
N THR A 152 2.19 12.32 10.31
CA THR A 152 1.27 11.75 9.30
C THR A 152 0.92 10.31 9.62
N LYS A 153 -0.35 9.97 9.45
CA LYS A 153 -0.82 8.60 9.46
C LYS A 153 -0.99 8.14 8.01
N ILE A 154 -0.36 7.04 7.66
CA ILE A 154 -0.47 6.44 6.33
C ILE A 154 -1.17 5.10 6.47
N CYS A 155 -2.11 4.80 5.59
CA CYS A 155 -2.69 3.48 5.43
C CYS A 155 -2.26 2.95 4.06
N ILE A 156 -1.59 1.80 4.05
CA ILE A 156 -1.14 1.14 2.82
C ILE A 156 -1.99 -0.11 2.64
N LEU A 157 -2.66 -0.21 1.51
CA LEU A 157 -3.57 -1.27 1.14
C LEU A 157 -3.03 -1.97 -0.11
N THR A 158 -2.68 -3.24 0.02
CA THR A 158 -2.24 -4.09 -1.10
C THR A 158 -3.39 -4.99 -1.51
N ILE A 159 -3.72 -4.98 -2.80
CA ILE A 159 -4.85 -5.71 -3.36
C ILE A 159 -4.42 -6.51 -4.58
N TYR A 160 -5.00 -7.69 -4.72
CA TYR A 160 -4.94 -8.45 -5.94
C TYR A 160 -6.32 -9.02 -6.28
N ARG A 161 -6.65 -9.02 -7.56
CA ARG A 161 -7.76 -9.81 -8.12
C ARG A 161 -7.21 -10.67 -9.25
N SER A 162 -7.59 -11.95 -9.25
CA SER A 162 -7.30 -12.87 -10.34
C SER A 162 -8.04 -12.42 -11.61
N PRO A 163 -7.47 -12.59 -12.82
CA PRO A 163 -8.16 -12.25 -14.07
C PRO A 163 -9.52 -12.97 -14.22
N VAL A 164 -9.62 -14.20 -13.69
CA VAL A 164 -10.86 -15.00 -13.66
C VAL A 164 -11.74 -14.75 -12.43
N GLY A 165 -11.38 -13.83 -11.53
CA GLY A 165 -12.13 -13.51 -10.32
C GLY A 165 -13.40 -12.70 -10.62
N ASN A 166 -14.40 -12.78 -9.75
CA ASN A 166 -15.65 -12.04 -9.90
C ASN A 166 -15.44 -10.52 -9.68
N VAL A 167 -15.61 -9.73 -10.75
CA VAL A 167 -15.43 -8.27 -10.73
C VAL A 167 -16.42 -7.58 -9.77
N GLN A 168 -17.67 -8.04 -9.70
CA GLN A 168 -18.67 -7.40 -8.84
C GLN A 168 -18.35 -7.63 -7.36
N PHE A 169 -17.94 -8.84 -6.98
CA PHE A 169 -17.49 -9.15 -5.63
C PHE A 169 -16.27 -8.29 -5.27
N PHE A 170 -15.32 -8.15 -6.20
CA PHE A 170 -14.16 -7.29 -6.04
C PHE A 170 -14.54 -5.83 -5.78
N LEU A 171 -15.40 -5.23 -6.61
CA LEU A 171 -15.78 -3.82 -6.46
C LEU A 171 -16.55 -3.57 -5.16
N ASN A 172 -17.50 -4.45 -4.82
CA ASN A 172 -18.27 -4.35 -3.57
C ASN A 172 -17.35 -4.51 -2.33
N GLY A 173 -16.43 -5.48 -2.38
CA GLY A 173 -15.46 -5.72 -1.31
C GLY A 173 -14.46 -4.58 -1.18
N LEU A 174 -13.95 -4.04 -2.29
CA LEU A 174 -13.09 -2.86 -2.31
C LEU A 174 -13.81 -1.66 -1.68
N GLU A 175 -15.05 -1.38 -2.08
CA GLU A 175 -15.84 -0.29 -1.49
C GLU A 175 -15.99 -0.48 0.03
N ALA A 176 -16.27 -1.70 0.49
CA ALA A 176 -16.39 -2.00 1.91
C ALA A 176 -15.07 -1.80 2.67
N ILE A 177 -13.93 -2.20 2.07
CA ILE A 177 -12.59 -1.95 2.63
C ILE A 177 -12.33 -0.44 2.70
N LEU A 178 -12.60 0.30 1.63
CA LEU A 178 -12.40 1.75 1.56
C LEU A 178 -13.20 2.49 2.64
N LYS A 179 -14.48 2.15 2.82
CA LYS A 179 -15.32 2.70 3.91
C LYS A 179 -14.72 2.43 5.29
N MET A 180 -14.06 1.29 5.48
CA MET A 180 -13.43 0.93 6.74
C MET A 180 -12.13 1.68 6.98
N VAL A 181 -11.24 1.76 5.98
CA VAL A 181 -9.87 2.28 6.14
C VAL A 181 -9.75 3.77 5.90
N HIS A 182 -10.62 4.37 5.09
CA HIS A 182 -10.61 5.79 4.81
C HIS A 182 -11.09 6.57 6.04
N LYS A 183 -10.22 7.46 6.53
CA LYS A 183 -10.49 8.34 7.67
C LYS A 183 -9.89 9.72 7.40
N PRO A 184 -10.48 10.79 7.96
CA PRO A 184 -9.85 12.10 7.94
C PRO A 184 -8.43 12.03 8.51
N ASN A 185 -7.49 12.77 7.91
CA ASN A 185 -6.09 12.84 8.34
C ASN A 185 -5.30 11.52 8.23
N ILE A 186 -5.78 10.56 7.42
CA ILE A 186 -5.00 9.38 7.03
C ILE A 186 -4.78 9.44 5.52
N LEU A 187 -3.51 9.45 5.11
CA LEU A 187 -3.13 9.27 3.71
C LEU A 187 -3.34 7.80 3.33
N LEU A 188 -4.33 7.53 2.46
CA LEU A 188 -4.58 6.18 1.95
C LEU A 188 -3.81 5.97 0.66
N ILE A 189 -2.99 4.92 0.63
CA ILE A 189 -2.21 4.49 -0.52
C ILE A 189 -2.69 3.09 -0.88
N ILE A 190 -3.13 2.92 -2.13
CA ILE A 190 -3.61 1.65 -2.65
C ILE A 190 -2.62 1.19 -3.70
N CYS A 191 -2.12 -0.02 -3.55
CA CYS A 191 -1.22 -0.67 -4.49
C CYS A 191 -1.77 -2.04 -4.84
N GLY A 192 -1.45 -2.57 -6.00
CA GLY A 192 -1.97 -3.87 -6.38
C GLY A 192 -2.01 -4.12 -7.87
N ASP A 193 -2.51 -5.30 -8.21
CA ASP A 193 -2.88 -5.68 -9.56
C ASP A 193 -4.35 -6.11 -9.55
N PHE A 194 -5.21 -5.27 -10.12
CA PHE A 194 -6.66 -5.46 -10.07
C PHE A 194 -7.16 -6.36 -11.22
N ASN A 195 -6.33 -6.58 -12.25
CA ASN A 195 -6.69 -7.31 -13.47
C ASN A 195 -8.07 -6.90 -14.05
N VAL A 196 -8.44 -5.62 -13.97
CA VAL A 196 -9.67 -5.08 -14.56
C VAL A 196 -9.31 -4.44 -15.89
N ASN A 197 -9.77 -5.06 -16.99
CA ASN A 197 -9.64 -4.43 -18.31
C ASN A 197 -10.74 -3.37 -18.48
N TYR A 198 -10.40 -2.10 -18.25
CA TYR A 198 -11.33 -0.98 -18.46
C TYR A 198 -11.62 -0.71 -19.94
N LEU A 199 -10.76 -1.20 -20.86
CA LEU A 199 -10.85 -0.96 -22.30
C LEU A 199 -11.77 -1.96 -23.00
N GLU A 200 -12.06 -3.12 -22.39
CA GLU A 200 -13.05 -4.04 -22.92
C GLU A 200 -14.47 -3.51 -22.68
N GLU A 201 -15.28 -3.53 -23.72
CA GLU A 201 -16.73 -3.39 -23.59
C GLU A 201 -17.30 -4.69 -23.02
N SER A 202 -17.46 -4.74 -21.70
CA SER A 202 -18.30 -5.78 -21.11
C SER A 202 -19.77 -5.46 -21.42
N LYS A 203 -20.61 -6.51 -21.52
CA LYS A 203 -22.08 -6.37 -21.68
C LYS A 203 -22.73 -5.50 -20.59
N GLU A 204 -22.02 -5.27 -19.48
CA GLU A 204 -22.38 -4.39 -18.36
C GLU A 204 -22.36 -2.89 -18.72
N LYS A 205 -21.56 -2.45 -19.70
CA LYS A 205 -21.54 -1.04 -20.15
C LYS A 205 -22.81 -0.63 -20.92
N LYS A 206 -23.62 -1.59 -21.38
CA LYS A 206 -24.81 -1.35 -22.20
C LYS A 206 -26.10 -1.10 -21.40
N LYS A 207 -26.02 -0.78 -20.11
CA LYS A 207 -27.19 -0.58 -19.23
C LYS A 207 -27.29 0.79 -18.56
N ASN A 208 -26.69 1.83 -19.14
CA ASN A 208 -26.98 3.22 -18.77
C ASN A 208 -27.65 3.94 -19.93
#